data_AF-A0A7X6VWY4-F1
#
_entry.id   AF-A0A7X6VWY4-F1
#
_cell.length_a   1.000
_cell.length_b   1.000
_cell.length_c   1.000
_cell.angle_alpha   90.00
_cell.angle_beta   90.00
_cell.angle_gamma   90.00
#
_symmetry.space_group_name_H-M   'P 1'
#
loop_
_entity.id
_entity.type
_entity.pdbx_description
1 polymer ?
#
loop_
_entity_poly.entity_id
_entity_poly.type
_entity_poly.pdbx_seq_one_letter_code
_entity_poly.pdbx_strand_id
1 'polypeptide(L)'
;MISQIYRAQVDLMLQVLPYIAKEEIFALKGCTAINLFVREMPRLSVDIDLTYLPFDSRDNALRNIEEALNRIKADISNNIPEVSVHPVPLKGGTDVKLNCQSRNAQIKIEVNAITRGNIFPTQLMQVVDSVQDEFGKFAAINVVSLAELYGGKICAALDRQHP
;
A
#
# COMPACT_ATOMS: atom_id res chain seq x y z
N MET A 1 9.28 -6.03 22.52
CA MET A 1 10.31 -5.58 21.56
C MET A 1 9.86 -5.99 20.16
N ILE A 2 9.84 -5.06 19.21
CA ILE A 2 9.48 -5.33 17.82
C ILE A 2 10.49 -6.33 17.22
N SER A 3 10.04 -7.30 16.42
CA SER A 3 10.97 -8.27 15.80
C SER A 3 11.86 -7.57 14.77
N GLN A 4 13.11 -8.02 14.65
CA GLN A 4 14.05 -7.45 13.68
C GLN A 4 13.55 -7.58 12.23
N ILE A 5 12.84 -8.67 11.93
CA ILE A 5 12.19 -8.90 10.63
C ILE A 5 11.12 -7.83 10.37
N TYR A 6 10.26 -7.56 11.35
CA TYR A 6 9.22 -6.55 11.19
C TYR A 6 9.81 -5.16 11.01
N ARG A 7 10.85 -4.81 11.77
CA ARG A 7 11.54 -3.53 11.61
C ARG A 7 12.11 -3.41 10.19
N ALA A 8 12.73 -4.46 9.66
CA ALA A 8 13.22 -4.46 8.28
C ALA A 8 12.09 -4.33 7.23
N GLN A 9 10.90 -4.88 7.49
CA GLN A 9 9.75 -4.73 6.60
C GLN A 9 9.16 -3.31 6.62
N VAL A 10 9.02 -2.70 7.80
CA VAL A 10 8.59 -1.30 7.92
C VAL A 10 9.60 -0.38 7.27
N ASP A 11 10.89 -0.65 7.47
CA ASP A 11 11.97 0.11 6.84
C ASP A 11 11.87 0.06 5.30
N LEU A 12 11.73 -1.14 4.73
CA LEU A 12 11.54 -1.33 3.28
C LEU A 12 10.27 -0.63 2.78
N MET A 13 9.17 -0.70 3.52
CA MET A 13 7.92 -0.03 3.17
C MET A 13 8.07 1.49 3.13
N LEU A 14 8.70 2.09 4.13
CA LEU A 14 8.97 3.53 4.17
C LEU A 14 9.89 3.98 3.03
N GLN A 15 10.82 3.12 2.59
CA GLN A 15 11.68 3.41 1.43
C GLN A 15 10.90 3.41 0.10
N VAL A 16 9.94 2.50 -0.09
CA VAL A 16 9.20 2.39 -1.37
C VAL A 16 7.98 3.30 -1.47
N LEU A 17 7.38 3.69 -0.34
CA LEU A 17 6.16 4.52 -0.29
C LEU A 17 6.24 5.80 -1.14
N PRO A 18 7.35 6.57 -1.14
CA PRO A 18 7.46 7.78 -1.96
C PRO A 18 7.31 7.54 -3.47
N TYR A 19 7.68 6.36 -3.97
CA TYR A 19 7.53 6.01 -5.39
C TYR A 19 6.09 5.61 -5.73
N ILE A 20 5.40 4.98 -4.77
CA ILE A 20 3.97 4.66 -4.88
C ILE A 20 3.14 5.95 -4.85
N ALA A 21 3.52 6.91 -4.01
CA ALA A 21 2.80 8.16 -3.82
C ALA A 21 2.77 9.07 -5.06
N LYS A 22 3.65 8.85 -6.05
CA LYS A 22 3.62 9.55 -7.34
C LYS A 22 2.41 9.18 -8.20
N GLU A 23 1.82 8.00 -7.98
CA GLU A 23 0.66 7.53 -8.71
C GLU A 23 -0.63 8.01 -8.05
N GLU A 24 -1.09 9.22 -8.43
CA GLU A 24 -2.27 9.87 -7.85
C GLU A 24 -3.59 9.13 -8.12
N ILE A 25 -3.59 8.14 -9.00
CA ILE A 25 -4.74 7.25 -9.25
C ILE A 25 -4.96 6.25 -8.09
N PHE A 26 -4.04 6.20 -7.12
CA PHE A 26 -4.11 5.35 -5.96
C PHE A 26 -4.27 6.12 -4.65
N ALA A 27 -4.96 5.49 -3.70
CA ALA A 27 -4.88 5.86 -2.30
C ALA A 27 -4.62 4.64 -1.41
N LEU A 28 -3.85 4.86 -0.35
CA LEU A 28 -3.57 3.88 0.68
C LEU A 28 -4.83 3.59 1.50
N LYS A 29 -5.05 2.31 1.79
CA LYS A 29 -6.12 1.84 2.67
C LYS A 29 -5.61 0.74 3.61
N GLY A 30 -6.55 0.10 4.27
CA GLY A 30 -6.29 -1.14 4.98
C GLY A 30 -5.57 -0.96 6.32
N CYS A 31 -4.92 -2.02 6.76
CA CYS A 31 -4.30 -2.09 8.09
C CYS A 31 -3.11 -1.15 8.22
N THR A 32 -2.33 -1.01 7.15
CA THR A 32 -1.09 -0.25 7.13
C THR A 32 -1.36 1.25 7.18
N ALA A 33 -2.39 1.74 6.46
CA ALA A 33 -2.88 3.11 6.62
C ALA A 33 -3.18 3.44 8.08
N ILE A 34 -4.00 2.60 8.75
CA ILE A 34 -4.37 2.80 10.15
C ILE A 34 -3.12 2.77 11.05
N ASN A 35 -2.20 1.84 10.80
CA ASN A 35 -1.07 1.60 11.69
C ASN A 35 0.06 2.63 11.58
N LEU A 36 0.25 3.29 10.44
CA LEU A 36 1.36 4.22 10.23
C LEU A 36 0.93 5.68 10.09
N PHE A 37 -0.30 5.94 9.65
CA PHE A 37 -0.78 7.29 9.34
C PHE A 37 -1.84 7.78 10.32
N VAL A 38 -2.53 6.87 11.04
CA VAL A 38 -3.58 7.22 12.01
C VAL A 38 -3.16 6.90 13.45
N ARG A 39 -2.43 5.81 13.66
CA ARG A 39 -2.02 5.32 14.99
C ARG A 39 -0.51 5.14 15.04
N GLU A 40 0.03 5.06 16.24
CA GLU A 40 1.46 4.91 16.53
C GLU A 40 1.89 3.44 16.49
N MET A 41 1.81 2.78 15.33
CA MET A 41 2.21 1.37 15.13
C MET A 41 1.74 0.39 16.22
N PRO A 42 0.45 0.36 16.60
CA PRO A 42 -0.01 -0.43 17.76
C PRO A 42 0.07 -1.95 17.54
N ARG A 43 0.34 -2.41 16.30
CA ARG A 43 0.44 -3.82 15.92
C ARG A 43 1.19 -3.97 14.59
N LEU A 44 1.52 -5.20 14.24
CA LEU A 44 2.17 -5.54 12.98
C LEU A 44 1.22 -5.40 11.78
N SER A 45 1.62 -4.66 10.76
CA SER A 45 1.05 -4.61 9.41
C SER A 45 2.10 -4.07 8.44
N VAL A 46 2.38 -4.78 7.35
CA VAL A 46 3.50 -4.49 6.42
C VAL A 46 3.13 -4.65 4.95
N ASP A 47 1.87 -4.95 4.65
CA ASP A 47 1.36 -4.98 3.27
C ASP A 47 0.80 -3.60 2.90
N ILE A 48 1.11 -3.11 1.70
CA ILE A 48 0.61 -1.85 1.16
C ILE A 48 -0.64 -2.14 0.35
N ASP A 49 -1.81 -1.91 0.94
CA ASP A 49 -3.10 -2.03 0.28
C ASP A 49 -3.49 -0.70 -0.38
N LEU A 50 -3.69 -0.71 -1.69
CA LEU A 50 -4.09 0.46 -2.48
C LEU A 50 -5.51 0.29 -3.04
N THR A 51 -6.23 1.39 -3.18
CA THR A 51 -7.47 1.46 -3.96
C THR A 51 -7.26 2.28 -5.22
N TYR A 52 -7.81 1.82 -6.34
CA TYR A 52 -7.89 2.58 -7.57
C TYR A 52 -9.04 3.58 -7.49
N LEU A 53 -8.74 4.88 -7.62
CA LEU A 53 -9.69 5.97 -7.41
C LEU A 53 -10.62 6.24 -8.59
N PRO A 54 -10.17 6.19 -9.87
CA PRO A 54 -11.07 6.51 -10.98
C PRO A 54 -12.22 5.51 -11.17
N PHE A 55 -13.36 6.03 -11.65
CA PHE A 55 -14.57 5.24 -11.97
C PHE A 55 -14.56 4.72 -13.41
N ASP A 56 -13.46 4.06 -13.80
CA ASP A 56 -13.32 3.49 -15.14
C ASP A 56 -14.04 2.14 -15.29
N SER A 57 -14.26 1.74 -16.56
CA SER A 57 -14.62 0.38 -16.91
C SER A 57 -13.59 -0.61 -16.36
N ARG A 58 -13.99 -1.86 -16.12
CA ARG A 58 -13.10 -2.88 -15.55
C ARG A 58 -11.79 -3.02 -16.36
N ASP A 59 -11.90 -3.08 -17.68
CA ASP A 59 -10.74 -3.30 -18.55
C ASP A 59 -9.79 -2.09 -18.56
N ASN A 60 -10.34 -0.88 -18.54
CA ASN A 60 -9.54 0.34 -18.43
C ASN A 60 -8.87 0.46 -17.07
N ALA A 61 -9.59 0.18 -15.97
CA ALA A 61 -9.02 0.18 -14.64
C ALA A 61 -7.87 -0.82 -14.52
N LEU A 62 -8.04 -2.04 -15.02
CA LEU A 62 -7.00 -3.07 -15.00
C LEU A 62 -5.75 -2.65 -15.79
N ARG A 63 -5.92 -2.06 -16.98
CA ARG A 63 -4.82 -1.51 -17.77
C ARG A 63 -4.09 -0.39 -17.04
N ASN A 64 -4.83 0.57 -16.48
CA ASN A 64 -4.26 1.71 -15.77
C ASN A 64 -3.51 1.26 -14.50
N ILE A 65 -4.03 0.25 -13.79
CA ILE A 65 -3.38 -0.36 -12.65
C ILE A 65 -2.05 -0.99 -13.07
N GLU A 66 -2.06 -1.81 -14.12
CA GLU A 66 -0.85 -2.48 -14.61
C GLU A 66 0.21 -1.48 -15.07
N GLU A 67 -0.17 -0.45 -15.81
CA GLU A 67 0.74 0.62 -16.25
C GLU A 67 1.34 1.39 -15.07
N ALA A 68 0.53 1.72 -14.05
CA ALA A 68 1.01 2.41 -12.85
C ALA A 68 1.94 1.53 -12.00
N LEU A 69 1.63 0.23 -11.85
CA LEU A 69 2.53 -0.70 -11.17
C LEU A 69 3.84 -0.90 -11.93
N ASN A 70 3.82 -0.86 -13.26
CA ASN A 70 5.04 -0.89 -14.07
C ASN A 70 5.89 0.38 -13.88
N ARG A 71 5.27 1.55 -13.78
CA ARG A 71 5.97 2.80 -13.43
C ARG A 71 6.56 2.74 -12.03
N ILE A 72 5.79 2.34 -11.02
CA ILE A 72 6.26 2.13 -9.64
C ILE A 72 7.45 1.18 -9.60
N LYS A 73 7.36 0.04 -10.30
CA LYS A 73 8.44 -0.95 -10.39
C LYS A 73 9.70 -0.32 -10.97
N ALA A 74 9.59 0.34 -12.12
CA ALA A 74 10.73 0.97 -12.79
C ALA A 74 11.38 2.04 -11.88
N ASP A 75 10.56 2.87 -11.24
CA ASP A 75 11.01 3.92 -10.34
C ASP A 75 11.75 3.35 -9.13
N ILE A 76 11.20 2.33 -8.46
CA ILE A 76 11.88 1.68 -7.32
C ILE A 76 13.19 1.04 -7.79
N SER A 77 13.18 0.28 -8.89
CA SER A 77 14.38 -0.40 -9.39
C SER A 77 15.49 0.57 -9.82
N ASN A 78 15.14 1.75 -10.34
CA ASN A 78 16.11 2.75 -10.77
C ASN A 78 16.71 3.56 -9.61
N ASN A 79 15.97 3.71 -8.50
CA ASN A 79 16.37 4.59 -7.39
C ASN A 79 16.74 3.84 -6.10
N ILE A 80 16.42 2.54 -5.99
CA ILE A 80 16.75 1.68 -4.85
C ILE A 80 17.36 0.37 -5.37
N PRO A 81 18.65 0.35 -5.78
CA PRO A 81 19.28 -0.81 -6.41
C PRO A 81 19.26 -2.10 -5.56
N GLU A 82 19.18 -1.98 -4.24
CA GLU A 82 19.11 -3.09 -3.29
C GLU A 82 17.71 -3.73 -3.16
N VAL A 83 16.68 -3.17 -3.81
CA VAL A 83 15.31 -3.68 -3.79
C VAL A 83 14.97 -4.30 -5.14
N SER A 84 14.73 -5.61 -5.15
CA SER A 84 14.15 -6.29 -6.31
C SER A 84 12.63 -6.17 -6.28
N VAL A 85 12.04 -5.85 -7.43
CA VAL A 85 10.59 -5.67 -7.58
C VAL A 85 10.07 -6.60 -8.67
N HIS A 86 9.17 -7.51 -8.27
CA HIS A 86 8.61 -8.52 -9.16
C HIS A 86 7.09 -8.40 -9.23
N PRO A 87 6.49 -8.30 -10.42
CA PRO A 87 5.05 -8.39 -10.55
C PRO A 87 4.54 -9.77 -10.16
N VAL A 88 3.31 -9.80 -9.66
CA VAL A 88 2.57 -11.02 -9.34
C VAL A 88 1.26 -11.01 -10.13
N PRO A 89 1.17 -11.77 -11.22
CA PRO A 89 -0.02 -11.77 -12.07
C PRO A 89 -1.20 -12.43 -11.37
N LEU A 90 -2.39 -11.86 -11.57
CA LEU A 90 -3.65 -12.56 -11.25
C LEU A 90 -3.84 -13.77 -12.16
N LYS A 91 -4.68 -14.71 -11.72
CA LYS A 91 -5.27 -15.70 -12.63
C LYS A 91 -6.06 -14.94 -13.72
N GLY A 92 -5.48 -14.80 -14.90
CA GLY A 92 -6.00 -13.97 -15.99
C GLY A 92 -4.97 -13.03 -16.64
N GLY A 93 -3.75 -12.92 -16.08
CA GLY A 93 -2.61 -12.27 -16.74
C GLY A 93 -2.36 -10.81 -16.39
N THR A 94 -3.32 -10.10 -15.78
CA THR A 94 -3.11 -8.71 -15.33
C THR A 94 -2.37 -8.65 -13.99
N ASP A 95 -1.31 -7.86 -13.92
CA ASP A 95 -0.59 -7.56 -12.69
C ASP A 95 -1.36 -6.53 -11.85
N VAL A 96 -1.77 -6.93 -10.64
CA VAL A 96 -2.35 -6.01 -9.63
C VAL A 96 -1.53 -5.95 -8.35
N LYS A 97 -0.35 -6.58 -8.39
CA LYS A 97 0.47 -6.79 -7.21
C LYS A 97 1.95 -6.77 -7.57
N LEU A 98 2.74 -6.15 -6.69
CA LEU A 98 4.20 -6.21 -6.71
C LEU A 98 4.69 -6.85 -5.42
N ASN A 99 5.67 -7.74 -5.53
CA ASN A 99 6.52 -8.15 -4.42
C ASN A 99 7.78 -7.29 -4.44
N CYS A 100 8.04 -6.55 -3.37
CA CYS A 100 9.29 -5.82 -3.17
C CYS A 100 10.13 -6.58 -2.15
N GLN A 101 11.38 -6.87 -2.50
CA GLN A 101 12.28 -7.67 -1.67
C GLN A 101 13.63 -6.95 -1.53
N SER A 102 14.06 -6.81 -0.29
CA SER A 102 15.43 -6.43 0.08
C SER A 102 16.16 -7.65 0.65
N ARG A 103 17.43 -7.46 1.05
CA ARG A 103 18.24 -8.52 1.68
C ARG A 103 17.57 -9.16 2.91
N ASN A 104 16.83 -8.38 3.70
CA ASN A 104 16.35 -8.80 5.03
C ASN A 104 14.82 -8.77 5.17
N ALA A 105 14.09 -8.34 4.15
CA ALA A 105 12.66 -8.14 4.23
C ALA A 105 11.96 -8.28 2.87
N GLN A 106 10.70 -8.66 2.93
CA GLN A 106 9.79 -8.66 1.79
C GLN A 106 8.47 -8.02 2.21
N ILE A 107 7.92 -7.18 1.33
CA ILE A 107 6.59 -6.59 1.45
C ILE A 107 5.82 -6.75 0.15
N LYS A 108 4.51 -6.55 0.22
CA LYS A 108 3.61 -6.59 -0.93
C LYS A 108 2.98 -5.22 -1.16
N ILE A 109 2.87 -4.84 -2.42
CA ILE A 109 2.03 -3.74 -2.89
C ILE A 109 0.88 -4.38 -3.63
N GLU A 110 -0.36 -4.16 -3.21
CA GLU A 110 -1.55 -4.78 -3.78
C GLU A 110 -2.63 -3.74 -4.06
N VAL A 111 -3.14 -3.73 -5.29
CA VAL A 111 -4.21 -2.84 -5.71
C VAL A 111 -5.53 -3.61 -5.75
N ASN A 112 -6.53 -3.14 -5.01
CA ASN A 112 -7.86 -3.72 -5.08
C ASN A 112 -8.57 -3.30 -6.38
N ALA A 113 -8.65 -4.23 -7.34
CA ALA A 113 -9.32 -4.01 -8.62
C ALA A 113 -10.85 -4.30 -8.58
N ILE A 114 -11.38 -4.83 -7.48
CA ILE A 114 -12.80 -5.19 -7.34
C ILE A 114 -13.58 -3.99 -6.79
N THR A 115 -13.24 -3.55 -5.58
CA THR A 115 -13.83 -2.38 -4.93
C THR A 115 -12.99 -1.15 -5.28
N ARG A 116 -13.41 -0.43 -6.32
CA ARG A 116 -12.77 0.79 -6.84
C ARG A 116 -13.53 2.04 -6.39
N GLY A 117 -12.87 3.18 -6.50
CA GLY A 117 -13.40 4.48 -6.09
C GLY A 117 -13.27 4.74 -4.58
N ASN A 118 -13.68 5.94 -4.20
CA ASN A 118 -13.72 6.43 -2.84
C ASN A 118 -15.05 7.14 -2.59
N ILE A 119 -15.56 7.04 -1.37
CA ILE A 119 -16.82 7.68 -0.95
C ILE A 119 -16.57 9.13 -0.56
N PHE A 120 -15.50 9.37 0.18
CA PHE A 120 -15.10 10.70 0.64
C PHE A 120 -13.75 11.09 0.02
N PRO A 121 -13.42 12.38 -0.07
CA PRO A 121 -12.11 12.82 -0.56
C PRO A 121 -10.96 12.12 0.17
N THR A 122 -9.94 11.74 -0.60
CA THR A 122 -8.68 11.24 -0.03
C THR A 122 -7.95 12.37 0.67
N GLN A 123 -7.05 12.01 1.58
CA GLN A 123 -6.25 12.97 2.35
C GLN A 123 -4.77 12.64 2.16
N LEU A 124 -3.98 13.63 1.75
CA LEU A 124 -2.53 13.51 1.79
C LEU A 124 -2.10 13.48 3.26
N MET A 125 -1.55 12.34 3.69
CA MET A 125 -1.12 12.13 5.07
C MET A 125 0.36 11.76 5.08
N GLN A 126 1.08 12.25 6.08
CA GLN A 126 2.40 11.75 6.44
C GLN A 126 2.29 10.63 7.47
N VAL A 127 3.29 9.76 7.54
CA VAL A 127 3.42 8.81 8.66
C VAL A 127 3.51 9.58 9.98
N VAL A 128 2.94 9.03 11.06
CA VAL A 128 2.92 9.71 12.37
C VAL A 128 4.33 9.91 12.92
N ASP A 129 4.51 10.95 13.74
CA ASP A 129 5.84 11.39 14.20
C ASP A 129 6.64 10.27 14.89
N SER A 130 5.99 9.42 15.69
CA SER A 130 6.66 8.29 16.34
C SER A 130 7.25 7.28 15.36
N VAL A 131 6.64 7.08 14.19
CA VAL A 131 7.19 6.25 13.10
C VAL A 131 8.39 6.94 12.47
N GLN A 132 8.30 8.25 12.25
CA GLN A 132 9.40 9.02 11.67
C GLN A 132 10.62 9.00 12.59
N ASP A 133 10.42 9.22 13.89
CA ASP A 133 11.47 9.22 14.90
C ASP A 133 12.12 7.84 15.04
N GLU A 134 11.32 6.76 15.05
CA GLU A 134 11.85 5.39 15.21
C GLU A 134 12.66 4.92 14.00
N PHE A 135 12.28 5.32 12.79
CA PHE A 135 12.87 4.84 11.54
C PHE A 135 13.79 5.85 10.85
N GLY A 136 13.78 7.11 11.28
CA GLY A 136 14.53 8.21 10.65
C GLY A 136 14.12 8.46 9.20
N LYS A 137 12.85 8.20 8.84
CA LYS A 137 12.35 8.30 7.46
C LYS A 137 11.02 9.03 7.41
N PHE A 138 10.87 9.86 6.39
CA PHE A 138 9.63 10.53 6.04
C PHE A 138 8.94 9.81 4.87
N ALA A 139 7.63 9.67 4.95
CA ALA A 139 6.80 9.21 3.84
C ALA A 139 5.42 9.86 3.92
N ALA A 140 4.89 10.26 2.77
CA ALA A 140 3.54 10.78 2.63
C ALA A 140 2.86 10.18 1.40
N ILE A 141 1.55 9.93 1.49
CA ILE A 141 0.73 9.37 0.42
C ILE A 141 -0.73 9.79 0.61
N ASN A 142 -1.52 9.80 -0.46
CA ASN A 142 -2.97 9.91 -0.35
C ASN A 142 -3.53 8.67 0.37
N VAL A 143 -4.34 8.89 1.39
CA VAL A 143 -5.01 7.85 2.18
C VAL A 143 -6.52 8.01 2.00
N VAL A 144 -7.26 6.91 1.94
CA VAL A 144 -8.74 6.97 1.97
C VAL A 144 -9.22 7.57 3.30
N SER A 145 -10.44 8.10 3.32
CA SER A 145 -10.96 8.76 4.51
C SER A 145 -10.95 7.86 5.75
N LEU A 146 -10.90 8.47 6.93
CA LEU A 146 -10.97 7.74 8.21
C LEU A 146 -12.22 6.82 8.27
N ALA A 147 -13.35 7.31 7.76
CA ALA A 147 -14.59 6.54 7.69
C ALA A 147 -14.43 5.27 6.83
N GLU A 148 -13.75 5.36 5.69
CA GLU A 148 -13.50 4.22 4.81
C GLU A 148 -12.45 3.25 5.37
N LEU A 149 -11.42 3.75 6.06
CA LEU A 149 -10.42 2.92 6.72
C LEU A 149 -11.06 1.98 7.74
N TYR A 150 -11.87 2.51 8.64
CA TYR A 150 -12.55 1.73 9.67
C TYR A 150 -13.78 1.01 9.15
N GLY A 151 -14.55 1.62 8.24
CA GLY A 151 -15.69 0.99 7.58
C GLY A 151 -15.30 -0.30 6.86
N GLY A 152 -14.18 -0.30 6.12
CA GLY A 152 -13.65 -1.51 5.48
C GLY A 152 -13.28 -2.62 6.48
N LYS A 153 -12.87 -2.28 7.71
CA LYS A 153 -12.61 -3.27 8.77
C LYS A 153 -13.90 -3.82 9.36
N ILE A 154 -14.93 -3.00 9.51
CA ILE A 154 -16.25 -3.44 9.99
C ILE A 154 -16.87 -4.39 8.96
N CYS A 155 -16.90 -4.02 7.68
CA CYS A 155 -17.40 -4.91 6.62
C CYS A 155 -16.63 -6.25 6.62
N ALA A 156 -15.29 -6.21 6.60
CA ALA A 156 -14.49 -7.43 6.62
C ALA A 156 -14.66 -8.27 7.90
N ALA A 157 -15.03 -7.67 9.03
CA ALA A 157 -15.33 -8.42 10.25
C ALA A 157 -16.70 -9.10 10.18
N LEU A 158 -17.70 -8.41 9.62
CA LEU A 158 -19.05 -8.94 9.44
C LEU A 158 -19.12 -10.00 8.33
N ASP A 159 -18.30 -9.88 7.28
CA ASP A 159 -18.23 -10.83 6.16
C ASP A 159 -17.60 -12.17 6.55
N ARG A 160 -16.84 -12.24 7.66
CA ARG A 160 -16.22 -13.49 8.17
C ARG A 160 -17.23 -14.49 8.76
N GLN A 161 -18.50 -14.44 8.35
CA GLN A 161 -19.55 -15.36 8.79
C GLN A 161 -19.40 -16.82 8.29
N HIS A 162 -18.28 -17.18 7.67
CA HIS A 162 -17.90 -18.57 7.47
C HIS A 162 -16.62 -18.91 8.27
N PRO A 163 -16.69 -19.88 9.21
CA PRO A 163 -15.54 -20.36 9.98
C PRO A 163 -14.36 -20.80 9.10
#